data_AF-A0A957HME7-F1
#
_entry.id   AF-A0A957HME7-F1
#
_cell.length_a   1.000
_cell.length_b   1.000
_cell.length_c   1.000
_cell.angle_alpha   90.00
_cell.angle_beta   90.00
_cell.angle_gamma   90.00
#
_symmetry.space_group_name_H-M   'P 1'
#
loop_
_entity.id
_entity.type
_entity.pdbx_description
1 polymer ?
#
loop_
_entity_poly.entity_id
_entity_poly.type
_entity_poly.pdbx_seq_one_letter_code
_entity_poly.pdbx_strand_id
1 'polypeptide(L)' 'GLTMHSERPGHRMYEQWHPLGPVGVITAFNFPVAVWAWNAAIAAVCGDTVIWKPSELAPLTAVAVQHIANRVMADH' A
#
# COMPACT_ATOMS: atom_id res chain seq x y z
N GLY A 1 14.74 0.75 -10.54
CA GLY A 1 15.77 0.58 -9.51
C GLY A 1 17.07 1.17 -10.01
N LEU A 2 18.20 0.74 -9.46
CA LEU A 2 19.51 1.23 -9.88
C LEU A 2 19.94 0.54 -11.19
N THR A 3 20.76 1.24 -11.97
CA THR A 3 21.52 0.64 -13.07
C THR A 3 22.96 0.58 -12.65
N MET A 4 23.61 -0.57 -12.82
CA MET A 4 24.98 -0.82 -12.36
C MET A 4 25.77 -1.50 -13.45
N HIS A 5 27.08 -1.25 -13.47
CA HIS A 5 27.96 -1.85 -14.45
C HIS A 5 28.04 -3.37 -14.21
N SER A 6 27.97 -4.16 -15.29
CA SER A 6 28.16 -5.60 -15.20
C SER A 6 29.64 -5.94 -15.26
N GLU A 7 30.10 -6.82 -14.38
CA GLU A 7 31.44 -7.42 -14.50
C GLU A 7 31.56 -8.33 -15.73
N ARG A 8 30.44 -8.73 -16.36
CA ARG A 8 30.40 -9.60 -17.54
C ARG A 8 30.43 -8.77 -18.83
N PRO A 9 31.41 -8.97 -19.74
CA PRO A 9 31.45 -8.25 -21.00
C PRO A 9 30.16 -8.39 -21.81
N GLY A 10 29.69 -7.28 -22.41
CA GLY A 10 28.49 -7.25 -23.24
C GLY A 10 27.15 -7.39 -22.49
N HIS A 11 27.14 -7.38 -21.15
CA HIS A 11 25.92 -7.50 -20.36
C HIS A 11 25.51 -6.19 -19.69
N ARG A 12 24.20 -5.96 -19.60
CA ARG A 12 23.61 -4.84 -18.84
C ARG A 12 22.95 -5.38 -17.57
N MET A 13 23.20 -4.74 -16.44
CA MET A 13 22.58 -5.08 -15.16
C MET A 13 21.79 -3.89 -14.63
N TYR A 14 20.54 -4.14 -14.23
CA TYR A 14 19.65 -3.13 -13.68
C TYR A 14 18.58 -3.78 -12.81
N GLU A 15 18.06 -3.02 -11.86
CA GLU A 15 17.02 -3.44 -10.93
C GLU A 15 15.66 -2.84 -11.31
N GLN A 16 14.61 -3.63 -11.17
CA GLN A 16 13.24 -3.20 -11.36
C GLN A 16 12.41 -3.52 -10.12
N TRP A 17 11.47 -2.62 -9.84
CA TRP A 17 10.45 -2.83 -8.84
C TRP A 17 9.12 -3.00 -9.58
N HIS A 18 8.37 -4.01 -9.20
CA HIS A 18 7.04 -4.30 -9.72
C HIS A 18 6.05 -4.38 -8.56
N PRO A 19 4.76 -4.07 -8.78
CA PRO A 19 3.74 -4.28 -7.77
C PRO A 19 3.76 -5.73 -7.28
N LEU A 20 3.57 -5.93 -5.98
CA LEU A 20 3.55 -7.25 -5.35
C LEU A 20 2.16 -7.88 -5.48
N GLY A 21 1.09 -7.08 -5.41
CA GLY A 21 -0.30 -7.53 -5.41
C GLY A 21 -1.08 -7.10 -4.16
N PRO A 22 -2.15 -7.82 -3.79
CA PRO A 22 -2.98 -7.45 -2.64
C PRO A 22 -2.23 -7.48 -1.30
N VAL A 23 -2.32 -6.41 -0.53
CA VAL A 23 -1.73 -6.24 0.79
C VAL A 23 -2.82 -6.33 1.87
N GLY A 24 -2.64 -7.25 2.82
CA GLY A 24 -3.49 -7.35 4.01
C GLY A 24 -3.03 -6.39 5.10
N VAL A 25 -3.92 -5.53 5.58
CA VAL A 25 -3.64 -4.60 6.69
C VAL A 25 -4.52 -4.95 7.88
N ILE A 26 -3.93 -5.26 9.02
CA ILE A 26 -4.64 -5.55 10.28
C ILE A 26 -4.24 -4.47 11.30
N THR A 27 -5.20 -3.67 11.78
CA THR A 27 -4.90 -2.53 12.67
C THR A 27 -5.39 -2.75 14.11
N ALA A 28 -4.66 -2.16 15.07
CA ALA A 28 -5.03 -2.10 16.47
C ALA A 28 -5.93 -0.88 16.78
N PHE A 29 -6.50 -0.82 17.99
CA PHE A 29 -7.48 0.21 18.38
C PHE A 29 -6.88 1.58 18.72
N ASN A 30 -5.61 1.64 19.12
CA ASN A 30 -4.97 2.85 19.65
C ASN A 30 -4.58 3.86 18.56
N PHE A 31 -4.34 3.39 17.33
CA PHE A 31 -4.13 4.21 16.15
C PHE A 31 -4.96 3.67 14.98
N PRO A 32 -6.30 3.72 15.10
CA PRO A 32 -7.18 2.86 14.31
C PRO A 32 -7.22 3.24 12.83
N VAL A 33 -6.87 4.49 12.50
CA VAL A 33 -6.78 4.99 11.12
C VAL A 33 -5.34 5.20 10.66
N ALA A 34 -4.45 5.70 11.51
CA ALA A 34 -3.10 6.09 11.10
C ALA A 34 -2.27 4.92 10.55
N VAL A 35 -2.33 3.76 11.22
CA VAL A 35 -1.62 2.56 10.77
C VAL A 35 -2.13 2.08 9.42
N TRP A 36 -3.45 2.16 9.18
CA TRP A 36 -4.01 1.86 7.86
C TRP A 36 -3.53 2.86 6.82
N ALA A 37 -3.59 4.17 7.12
CA ALA A 37 -3.25 5.22 6.18
C ALA A 37 -1.79 5.13 5.71
N TRP A 38 -0.84 4.85 6.61
CA TRP A 38 0.57 4.67 6.24
C TRP A 38 0.77 3.51 5.26
N ASN A 39 0.17 2.34 5.56
CA ASN A 39 0.30 1.17 4.71
C ASN A 39 -0.44 1.34 3.38
N ALA A 40 -1.66 1.87 3.42
CA ALA A 40 -2.50 2.04 2.25
C ALA A 40 -1.95 3.10 1.28
N ALA A 41 -1.38 4.19 1.80
CA ALA A 41 -0.71 5.19 0.96
C ALA A 41 0.51 4.59 0.24
N ILE A 42 1.36 3.84 0.95
CA ILE A 42 2.54 3.19 0.35
C ILE A 42 2.12 2.14 -0.68
N ALA A 43 1.18 1.26 -0.33
CA ALA A 43 0.65 0.24 -1.23
C ALA A 43 0.08 0.87 -2.52
N ALA A 44 -0.74 1.91 -2.39
CA ALA A 44 -1.33 2.58 -3.54
C ALA A 44 -0.28 3.16 -4.49
N VAL A 45 0.75 3.85 -3.99
CA VAL A 45 1.83 4.39 -4.85
C VAL A 45 2.74 3.30 -5.42
N CYS A 46 2.81 2.13 -4.77
CA CYS A 46 3.51 0.95 -5.28
C CYS A 46 2.69 0.14 -6.31
N GLY A 47 1.41 0.48 -6.54
CA GLY A 47 0.52 -0.22 -7.46
C GLY A 47 -0.17 -1.44 -6.84
N ASP A 48 -0.16 -1.56 -5.52
CA ASP A 48 -0.78 -2.65 -4.76
C ASP A 48 -2.20 -2.27 -4.28
N THR A 49 -3.09 -3.26 -4.24
CA THR A 49 -4.42 -3.11 -3.63
C THR A 49 -4.39 -3.44 -2.14
N VAL A 50 -5.35 -2.95 -1.36
CA VAL A 50 -5.38 -3.18 0.09
C VAL A 50 -6.68 -3.83 0.53
N ILE A 51 -6.55 -4.88 1.34
CA ILE A 51 -7.65 -5.50 2.08
C ILE A 51 -7.46 -5.18 3.56
N TRP A 52 -8.40 -4.43 4.15
CA TRP A 52 -8.27 -3.94 5.52
C TRP A 52 -9.16 -4.72 6.50
N LYS A 53 -8.55 -5.26 7.57
CA LYS A 53 -9.23 -5.83 8.74
C LYS A 53 -8.98 -4.96 9.99
N PRO A 54 -9.87 -4.00 10.29
CA PRO A 54 -9.70 -3.10 11.43
C PRO A 54 -9.91 -3.80 12.78
N SER A 55 -9.54 -3.10 13.85
CA SER A 55 -9.89 -3.50 15.21
C SER A 55 -11.40 -3.43 15.45
N GLU A 56 -11.94 -4.46 16.10
CA GLU A 56 -13.34 -4.52 16.54
C GLU A 56 -13.70 -3.48 17.62
N LEU A 57 -12.70 -2.86 18.26
CA LEU A 57 -12.90 -1.79 19.26
C LEU A 57 -13.02 -0.39 18.63
N ALA A 58 -12.71 -0.24 17.34
CA ALA A 58 -12.81 1.04 16.62
C ALA A 58 -13.40 0.94 15.20
N PRO A 59 -14.45 0.11 14.95
CA PRO A 59 -14.88 -0.23 13.59
C PRO A 59 -15.46 0.95 12.81
N LEU A 60 -16.11 1.90 13.49
CA LEU A 60 -16.72 3.07 12.85
C LEU A 60 -15.68 4.00 12.21
N THR A 61 -14.48 4.08 12.78
CA THR A 61 -13.38 4.86 12.17
C THR A 61 -12.97 4.29 10.82
N ALA A 62 -12.99 2.95 10.69
CA ALA A 62 -12.67 2.28 9.44
C ALA A 62 -13.76 2.48 8.37
N VAL A 63 -15.03 2.38 8.75
CA VAL A 63 -16.16 2.65 7.85
C VAL A 63 -16.12 4.09 7.34
N ALA A 64 -15.92 5.07 8.22
CA ALA A 64 -15.86 6.48 7.85
C ALA A 64 -14.72 6.77 6.84
N VAL A 65 -13.54 6.23 7.10
CA VAL A 65 -12.36 6.40 6.23
C VAL A 65 -12.55 5.67 4.90
N GLN A 66 -13.14 4.48 4.88
CA GLN A 66 -13.45 3.76 3.64
C GLN A 66 -14.40 4.56 2.75
N HIS A 67 -15.41 5.23 3.32
CA HIS A 67 -16.28 6.11 2.54
C HIS A 67 -15.53 7.31 1.93
N ILE A 68 -14.61 7.92 2.68
CA ILE A 68 -13.77 9.01 2.15
C ILE A 68 -12.88 8.50 1.02
N ALA A 69 -12.21 7.36 1.22
CA ALA A 69 -11.34 6.74 0.22
C ALA A 69 -12.12 6.38 -1.06
N ASN A 70 -13.29 5.75 -0.92
CA ASN A 70 -14.14 5.37 -2.05
C ASN A 70 -14.61 6.58 -2.86
N ARG A 71 -14.90 7.72 -2.21
CA ARG A 71 -15.27 8.95 -2.93
C ARG A 71 -14.14 9.42 -3.83
N VAL A 72 -12.91 9.48 -3.30
CA VAL A 72 -11.73 9.90 -4.08
C VAL A 72 -11.44 8.92 -5.22
N MET A 73 -11.57 7.62 -4.96
CA MET A 73 -11.37 6.59 -5.98
C MET A 73 -12.44 6.59 -7.08
N ALA A 74 -13.63 7.14 -6.83
CA ALA A 74 -14.69 7.22 -7.84
C ALA A 74 -14.52 8.42 -8.79
N ASP A 75 -13.72 9.41 -8.42
CA ASP A 75 -13.46 10.61 -9.23
C ASP A 75 -12.42 10.37 -10.35
N HIS A 76 -11.78 9.18 -10.39
CA HIS A 76 -10.71 8.80 -11.31
C HIS A 76 -10.90 7.37 -11.85
#